data_AF-A0A965IS55-F1
#
_entry.id   AF-A0A965IS55-F1
#
_cell.length_a   1.000
_cell.length_b   1.000
_cell.length_c   1.000
_cell.angle_alpha   90.00
_cell.angle_beta   90.00
_cell.angle_gamma   90.00
#
_symmetry.space_group_name_H-M   'P 1'
#
loop_
_entity.id
_entity.type
_entity.pdbx_description
1 polymer ?
#
loop_
_entity_poly.entity_id
_entity_poly.type
_entity_poly.pdbx_seq_one_letter_code
_entity_poly.pdbx_strand_id
1 'polypeptide(L)'
;MTGVTQAVFMNQRSFITVPGAPTIGTATKTGSTTATVSFTAPASNGGATITLYTAIDQNSTTRGTLAQAGSGTINLTGLTSNTNYTFRVFATNSVGNSANSAASNQITTDPPTGQQAYTTAGTYSWVAPAGVTSVSVVAVGAGSVPRDWGCEGRAGGGGGALAYINNYSVTPTNSYNVIVGGCNYGNGGDSTFISTAVLSAGGGKISYTPYLGGIGGLVVAGTGYSGGKGGFVGGAQSVQSGAGGAGGYSGAGGDGAPLGSNGASGSGGAGGGGSTHSACPYPAWYGGSGGGVGILGQGSSGAGGTFQCPANRDGKPGSGGCGRTYGGGGGAGGNFSGGVGAVRIIWPGNTRSFPSTNTGNL
;
A
#
# COMPACT_ATOMS: atom_id res chain seq x y z
N MET A 1 -41.47 -26.86 -87.98
CA MET A 1 -41.05 -25.60 -87.36
C MET A 1 -40.81 -25.87 -85.88
N THR A 2 -39.59 -26.25 -85.54
CA THR A 2 -39.16 -26.52 -84.16
C THR A 2 -38.77 -25.19 -83.51
N GLY A 3 -39.58 -24.76 -82.53
CA GLY A 3 -39.33 -23.54 -81.77
C GLY A 3 -38.14 -23.73 -80.84
N VAL A 4 -37.11 -22.91 -81.01
CA VAL A 4 -36.01 -22.81 -80.06
C VAL A 4 -36.41 -21.74 -79.04
N THR A 5 -36.77 -22.17 -77.84
CA THR A 5 -36.93 -21.28 -76.68
C THR A 5 -35.55 -20.78 -76.28
N GLN A 6 -35.27 -19.51 -76.57
CA GLN A 6 -34.07 -18.83 -76.13
C GLN A 6 -34.16 -18.63 -74.61
N ALA A 7 -33.36 -19.38 -73.85
CA ALA A 7 -33.19 -19.13 -72.42
C ALA A 7 -32.46 -17.78 -72.26
N VAL A 8 -33.18 -16.78 -71.80
CA VAL A 8 -32.60 -15.51 -71.36
C VAL A 8 -31.80 -15.81 -70.09
N PHE A 9 -30.48 -15.98 -70.22
CA PHE A 9 -29.57 -15.93 -69.09
C PHE A 9 -29.60 -14.50 -68.55
N MET A 10 -30.49 -14.23 -67.59
CA MET A 10 -30.39 -13.04 -66.77
C MET A 10 -29.06 -13.14 -66.02
N ASN A 11 -28.07 -12.39 -66.50
CA ASN A 11 -26.82 -12.15 -65.81
C ASN A 11 -27.15 -11.33 -64.54
N GLN A 12 -27.63 -12.00 -63.49
CA GLN A 12 -27.81 -11.39 -62.19
C GLN A 12 -26.43 -11.02 -61.67
N ARG A 13 -25.99 -9.80 -61.97
CA ARG A 13 -24.90 -9.16 -61.25
C ARG A 13 -25.36 -9.08 -59.79
N SER A 14 -24.84 -9.98 -58.96
CA SER A 14 -25.07 -9.91 -57.52
C SER A 14 -24.43 -8.61 -57.03
N PHE A 15 -25.27 -7.65 -56.63
CA PHE A 15 -24.80 -6.38 -56.10
C PHE A 15 -24.31 -6.60 -54.67
N ILE A 16 -23.00 -6.46 -54.45
CA ILE A 16 -22.44 -6.44 -53.09
C ILE A 16 -22.53 -5.03 -52.52
N THR A 17 -22.94 -4.91 -51.26
CA THR A 17 -23.03 -3.66 -50.49
C THR A 17 -22.20 -3.79 -49.21
N VAL A 18 -22.06 -2.69 -48.47
CA VAL A 18 -21.54 -2.77 -47.09
C VAL A 18 -22.48 -3.62 -46.21
N PRO A 19 -21.99 -4.18 -45.09
CA PRO A 19 -22.83 -4.94 -44.16
C PRO A 19 -23.86 -4.04 -43.46
N GLY A 20 -24.90 -4.65 -42.90
CA GLY A 20 -25.74 -3.99 -41.91
C GLY A 20 -24.97 -3.63 -40.64
N ALA A 21 -25.53 -2.76 -39.81
CA ALA A 21 -24.94 -2.45 -38.50
C ALA A 21 -25.02 -3.69 -37.57
N PRO A 22 -23.93 -4.04 -36.87
CA PRO A 22 -23.99 -5.05 -35.80
C PRO A 22 -24.93 -4.62 -34.67
N THR A 23 -25.46 -5.59 -33.94
CA THR A 23 -26.17 -5.30 -32.67
C THR A 23 -25.18 -5.45 -31.53
N ILE A 24 -24.95 -4.36 -30.78
CA ILE A 24 -24.04 -4.38 -29.65
C ILE A 24 -24.67 -5.09 -28.44
N GLY A 25 -23.86 -5.85 -27.73
CA GLY A 25 -24.21 -6.47 -26.46
C GLY A 25 -23.69 -5.64 -25.27
N THR A 26 -23.38 -6.34 -24.19
CA THR A 26 -22.92 -5.73 -22.93
C THR A 26 -21.43 -5.43 -22.99
N ALA A 27 -21.05 -4.23 -22.56
CA ALA A 27 -19.67 -3.89 -22.25
C ALA A 27 -19.37 -4.25 -20.79
N THR A 28 -18.23 -4.91 -20.57
CA THR A 28 -17.78 -5.37 -19.26
C THR A 28 -16.35 -4.92 -19.04
N LYS A 29 -16.09 -4.14 -17.99
CA LYS A 29 -14.72 -3.78 -17.60
C LYS A 29 -13.94 -5.03 -17.19
N THR A 30 -12.65 -5.09 -17.54
CA THR A 30 -11.76 -6.20 -17.17
C THR A 30 -10.52 -5.72 -16.43
N GLY A 31 -10.33 -4.41 -16.28
CA GLY A 31 -9.26 -3.82 -15.49
C GLY A 31 -9.29 -2.28 -15.55
N SER A 32 -8.17 -1.67 -15.19
CA SER A 32 -8.01 -0.21 -15.20
C SER A 32 -7.86 0.37 -16.61
N THR A 33 -7.40 -0.41 -17.58
CA THR A 33 -7.15 0.05 -18.97
C THR A 33 -7.78 -0.84 -20.02
N THR A 34 -8.59 -1.82 -19.61
CA THR A 34 -9.16 -2.86 -20.46
C THR A 34 -10.64 -3.13 -20.18
N ALA A 35 -11.35 -3.54 -21.21
CA ALA A 35 -12.73 -4.01 -21.14
C ALA A 35 -12.99 -5.05 -22.24
N THR A 36 -14.17 -5.64 -22.24
CA THR A 36 -14.70 -6.41 -23.38
C THR A 36 -16.05 -5.85 -23.79
N VAL A 37 -16.43 -6.08 -25.05
CA VAL A 37 -17.79 -5.82 -25.52
C VAL A 37 -18.24 -6.95 -26.44
N SER A 38 -19.39 -7.56 -26.12
CA SER A 38 -20.02 -8.54 -26.99
C SER A 38 -20.83 -7.88 -28.09
N PHE A 39 -21.06 -8.58 -29.19
CA PHE A 39 -21.92 -8.14 -30.28
C PHE A 39 -22.52 -9.34 -31.02
N THR A 40 -23.62 -9.12 -31.72
CA THR A 40 -24.14 -10.06 -32.73
C THR A 40 -23.96 -9.51 -34.14
N ALA A 41 -23.62 -10.40 -35.06
CA ALA A 41 -23.44 -10.09 -36.47
C ALA A 41 -24.71 -9.47 -37.08
N PRO A 42 -24.59 -8.57 -38.06
CA PRO A 42 -25.75 -7.98 -38.72
C PRO A 42 -26.57 -9.03 -39.47
N ALA A 43 -27.88 -8.81 -39.60
CA ALA A 43 -28.78 -9.70 -40.33
C ALA A 43 -28.42 -9.85 -41.82
N SER A 44 -27.74 -8.86 -42.40
CA SER A 44 -27.19 -8.90 -43.76
C SER A 44 -25.71 -8.55 -43.76
N ASN A 45 -24.91 -9.37 -44.43
CA ASN A 45 -23.49 -9.10 -44.71
C ASN A 45 -23.28 -8.28 -45.99
N GLY A 46 -24.36 -7.83 -46.64
CA GLY A 46 -24.29 -7.10 -47.91
C GLY A 46 -23.85 -7.97 -49.10
N GLY A 47 -23.98 -9.30 -49.01
CA GLY A 47 -23.59 -10.21 -50.09
C GLY A 47 -22.09 -10.51 -50.18
N ALA A 48 -21.28 -10.02 -49.24
CA ALA A 48 -19.84 -10.32 -49.12
C ALA A 48 -19.46 -10.71 -47.68
N THR A 49 -18.45 -11.56 -47.53
CA THR A 49 -17.98 -12.02 -46.22
C THR A 49 -17.50 -10.85 -45.37
N ILE A 50 -18.01 -10.75 -44.14
CA ILE A 50 -17.48 -9.82 -43.13
C ILE A 50 -16.10 -10.33 -42.70
N THR A 51 -15.12 -9.44 -42.70
CA THR A 51 -13.71 -9.74 -42.42
C THR A 51 -13.25 -9.21 -41.07
N LEU A 52 -13.89 -8.15 -40.57
CA LEU A 52 -13.48 -7.45 -39.37
C LEU A 52 -14.66 -6.80 -38.68
N TYR A 53 -14.66 -6.84 -37.35
CA TYR A 53 -15.44 -5.95 -36.49
C TYR A 53 -14.51 -5.01 -35.75
N THR A 54 -14.88 -3.73 -35.66
CA THR A 54 -14.10 -2.70 -34.98
C THR A 54 -14.94 -2.05 -33.89
N ALA A 55 -14.41 -2.04 -32.67
CA ALA A 55 -15.01 -1.33 -31.55
C ALA A 55 -14.35 0.05 -31.37
N ILE A 56 -15.17 1.09 -31.28
CA ILE A 56 -14.76 2.47 -31.03
C ILE A 56 -15.40 2.99 -29.74
N ASP A 57 -14.71 3.90 -29.06
CA ASP A 57 -15.26 4.60 -27.90
C ASP A 57 -16.17 5.78 -28.27
N GLN A 58 -16.70 6.49 -27.28
CA GLN A 58 -17.54 7.67 -27.47
C GLN A 58 -16.88 8.81 -28.26
N ASN A 59 -15.54 8.82 -28.34
CA ASN A 59 -14.75 9.79 -29.10
C ASN A 59 -14.31 9.24 -30.46
N SER A 60 -14.90 8.13 -30.91
CA SER A 60 -14.57 7.45 -32.16
C SER A 60 -13.12 6.94 -32.24
N THR A 61 -12.45 6.75 -31.10
CA THR A 61 -11.12 6.13 -31.05
C THR A 61 -11.27 4.62 -31.09
N THR A 62 -10.55 3.94 -31.97
CA THR A 62 -10.51 2.47 -32.01
C THR A 62 -9.90 1.91 -30.73
N ARG A 63 -10.65 1.00 -30.09
CA ARG A 63 -10.23 0.34 -28.83
C ARG A 63 -9.95 -1.15 -28.99
N GLY A 64 -10.47 -1.76 -30.06
CA GLY A 64 -10.23 -3.16 -30.36
C GLY A 64 -10.85 -3.58 -31.68
N THR A 65 -10.39 -4.72 -32.18
CA THR A 65 -10.89 -5.34 -33.41
C THR A 65 -11.02 -6.85 -33.22
N LEU A 66 -11.91 -7.48 -33.98
CA LEU A 66 -12.05 -8.94 -34.03
C LEU A 66 -12.21 -9.39 -35.49
N ALA A 67 -11.24 -10.17 -35.99
CA ALA A 67 -11.22 -10.67 -37.36
C ALA A 67 -11.99 -11.98 -37.47
N GLN A 68 -13.28 -11.89 -37.82
CA GLN A 68 -14.16 -13.03 -38.09
C GLN A 68 -15.43 -12.58 -38.80
N ALA A 69 -16.21 -13.52 -39.33
CA ALA A 69 -17.49 -13.22 -39.99
C ALA A 69 -18.68 -13.13 -39.03
N GLY A 70 -18.71 -13.97 -37.99
CA GLY A 70 -19.85 -14.12 -37.08
C GLY A 70 -19.82 -13.21 -35.85
N SER A 71 -20.81 -13.40 -34.97
CA SER A 71 -20.93 -12.76 -33.65
C SER A 71 -19.76 -13.10 -32.73
N GLY A 72 -19.41 -12.22 -31.80
CA GLY A 72 -18.28 -12.45 -30.90
C GLY A 72 -18.12 -11.41 -29.81
N THR A 73 -16.93 -11.41 -29.20
CA THR A 73 -16.55 -10.49 -28.13
C THR A 73 -15.22 -9.82 -28.50
N ILE A 74 -15.20 -8.49 -28.47
CA ILE A 74 -14.02 -7.68 -28.77
C ILE A 74 -13.33 -7.31 -27.46
N ASN A 75 -12.03 -7.58 -27.37
CA ASN A 75 -11.18 -7.07 -26.29
C ASN A 75 -10.82 -5.60 -26.56
N LEU A 76 -11.05 -4.75 -25.57
CA LEU A 76 -10.84 -3.31 -25.62
C LEU A 76 -9.62 -2.95 -24.78
N THR A 77 -8.72 -2.14 -25.34
CA THR A 77 -7.45 -1.75 -24.71
C THR A 77 -7.19 -0.25 -24.84
N GLY A 78 -6.18 0.26 -24.13
CA GLY A 78 -5.80 1.68 -24.17
C GLY A 78 -6.81 2.61 -23.50
N LEU A 79 -7.70 2.08 -22.66
CA LEU A 79 -8.64 2.89 -21.89
C LEU A 79 -7.89 3.65 -20.80
N THR A 80 -8.40 4.82 -20.43
CA THR A 80 -7.92 5.57 -19.28
C THR A 80 -8.54 5.00 -18.01
N SER A 81 -7.76 4.85 -16.95
CA SER A 81 -8.24 4.39 -15.64
C SER A 81 -9.22 5.36 -15.01
N ASN A 82 -10.13 4.85 -14.18
CA ASN A 82 -11.16 5.64 -13.50
C ASN A 82 -11.95 6.56 -14.45
N THR A 83 -12.23 6.09 -15.67
CA THR A 83 -12.88 6.89 -16.73
C THR A 83 -14.12 6.18 -17.24
N ASN A 84 -15.16 6.97 -17.52
CA ASN A 84 -16.41 6.46 -18.08
C ASN A 84 -16.28 6.23 -19.59
N TYR A 85 -16.76 5.08 -20.05
CA TYR A 85 -16.75 4.71 -21.46
C TYR A 85 -18.09 4.15 -21.91
N THR A 86 -18.45 4.44 -23.15
CA THR A 86 -19.44 3.70 -23.95
C THR A 86 -18.79 3.32 -25.26
N PHE A 87 -19.25 2.22 -25.86
CA PHE A 87 -18.67 1.69 -27.09
C PHE A 87 -19.71 1.53 -28.18
N ARG A 88 -19.25 1.56 -29.43
CA ARG A 88 -20.01 1.16 -30.62
C ARG A 88 -19.18 0.19 -31.44
N VAL A 89 -19.84 -0.67 -32.21
CA VAL A 89 -19.19 -1.65 -33.09
C VAL A 89 -19.70 -1.47 -34.52
N PHE A 90 -18.80 -1.54 -35.50
CA PHE A 90 -19.15 -1.62 -36.92
C PHE A 90 -18.45 -2.81 -37.59
N ALA A 91 -19.05 -3.34 -38.65
CA ALA A 91 -18.54 -4.45 -39.44
C ALA A 91 -17.88 -3.96 -40.74
N THR A 92 -16.91 -4.71 -41.24
CA THR A 92 -16.18 -4.42 -42.50
C THR A 92 -16.25 -5.63 -43.43
N ASN A 93 -16.65 -5.43 -44.68
CA ASN A 93 -16.48 -6.39 -45.76
C ASN A 93 -15.65 -5.78 -46.89
N SER A 94 -15.53 -6.46 -48.04
CA SER A 94 -14.76 -5.97 -49.19
C SER A 94 -15.30 -4.68 -49.82
N VAL A 95 -16.55 -4.29 -49.54
CA VAL A 95 -17.15 -3.04 -50.02
C VAL A 95 -16.84 -1.88 -49.08
N GLY A 96 -16.77 -2.14 -47.77
CA GLY A 96 -16.41 -1.14 -46.77
C GLY A 96 -17.08 -1.37 -45.42
N ASN A 97 -17.18 -0.28 -44.65
CA ASN A 97 -17.68 -0.29 -43.28
C ASN A 97 -19.20 -0.13 -43.23
N SER A 98 -19.85 -0.84 -42.31
CA SER A 98 -21.25 -0.63 -41.96
C SER A 98 -21.46 0.69 -41.22
N ALA A 99 -22.72 1.07 -41.00
CA ALA A 99 -23.06 2.01 -39.94
C ALA A 99 -22.66 1.44 -38.56
N ASN A 100 -22.46 2.32 -37.59
CA ASN A 100 -22.22 1.95 -36.20
C ASN A 100 -23.47 1.31 -35.57
N SER A 101 -23.26 0.37 -34.65
CA SER A 101 -24.28 -0.07 -33.72
C SER A 101 -24.82 1.08 -32.85
N ALA A 102 -25.87 0.80 -32.08
CA ALA A 102 -26.21 1.59 -30.89
C ALA A 102 -25.01 1.64 -29.92
N ALA A 103 -25.04 2.59 -28.97
CA ALA A 103 -24.06 2.63 -27.88
C ALA A 103 -24.32 1.50 -26.88
N SER A 104 -23.25 0.93 -26.31
CA SER A 104 -23.33 0.00 -25.19
C SER A 104 -23.85 0.67 -23.92
N ASN A 105 -24.06 -0.12 -22.86
CA ASN A 105 -24.09 0.42 -21.49
C ASN A 105 -22.80 1.20 -21.18
N GLN A 106 -22.89 2.13 -20.24
CA GLN A 106 -21.71 2.80 -19.69
C GLN A 106 -20.96 1.84 -18.77
N ILE A 107 -19.63 1.87 -18.84
CA ILE A 107 -18.73 1.28 -17.85
C ILE A 107 -17.84 2.36 -17.25
N THR A 108 -17.35 2.12 -16.03
CA THR A 108 -16.27 2.89 -15.42
C THR A 108 -15.10 1.94 -15.20
N THR A 109 -13.96 2.20 -15.84
CA THR A 109 -12.74 1.41 -15.63
C THR A 109 -12.28 1.47 -14.19
N ASP A 110 -11.54 0.45 -13.74
CA ASP A 110 -11.07 0.44 -12.36
C ASP A 110 -10.05 1.57 -12.13
N PRO A 111 -10.02 2.15 -10.91
CA PRO A 111 -8.97 3.09 -10.55
C PRO A 111 -7.59 2.41 -10.64
N PRO A 112 -6.51 3.19 -10.86
CA PRO A 112 -5.16 2.65 -10.76
C PRO A 112 -4.96 2.00 -9.39
N THR A 113 -4.17 0.93 -9.36
CA THR A 113 -3.78 0.25 -8.13
C THR A 113 -2.25 0.25 -8.04
N GLY A 114 -1.71 0.48 -6.85
CA GLY A 114 -0.27 0.57 -6.65
C GLY A 114 0.12 1.03 -5.26
N GLN A 115 1.41 1.26 -5.05
CA GLN A 115 1.94 1.63 -3.74
C GLN A 115 3.29 2.32 -3.83
N GLN A 116 3.67 3.01 -2.75
CA GLN A 116 5.01 3.53 -2.56
C GLN A 116 5.38 3.51 -1.08
N ALA A 117 6.62 3.12 -0.78
CA ALA A 117 7.14 3.08 0.58
C ALA A 117 8.43 3.91 0.70
N TYR A 118 8.54 4.63 1.80
CA TYR A 118 9.70 5.40 2.21
C TYR A 118 10.16 4.85 3.56
N THR A 119 11.35 4.25 3.58
CA THR A 119 11.85 3.47 4.73
C THR A 119 13.20 3.96 5.21
N THR A 120 13.70 5.04 4.62
CA THR A 120 14.92 5.74 5.03
C THR A 120 14.54 7.13 5.51
N ALA A 121 15.23 7.61 6.54
CA ALA A 121 14.98 8.93 7.10
C ALA A 121 15.22 10.03 6.06
N GLY A 122 14.33 11.01 5.98
CA GLY A 122 14.45 12.10 5.03
C GLY A 122 13.12 12.76 4.70
N THR A 123 13.21 13.78 3.86
CA THR A 123 12.07 14.50 3.28
C THR A 123 11.94 14.13 1.82
N TYR A 124 10.73 13.76 1.42
CA TYR A 124 10.40 13.27 0.09
C TYR A 124 9.19 14.01 -0.46
N SER A 125 9.05 13.94 -1.78
CA SER A 125 7.89 14.46 -2.51
C SER A 125 7.23 13.30 -3.25
N TRP A 126 6.02 12.94 -2.83
CA TRP A 126 5.21 11.94 -3.51
C TRP A 126 4.31 12.62 -4.54
N VAL A 127 4.39 12.22 -5.80
CA VAL A 127 3.48 12.69 -6.85
C VAL A 127 2.37 11.66 -7.02
N ALA A 128 1.11 12.08 -6.86
CA ALA A 128 -0.03 11.21 -7.08
C ALA A 128 -0.07 10.75 -8.53
N PRO A 129 -0.06 9.43 -8.83
CA PRO A 129 -0.12 8.96 -10.20
C PRO A 129 -1.41 9.42 -10.91
N ALA A 130 -1.37 9.49 -12.24
CA ALA A 130 -2.55 9.80 -13.03
C ALA A 130 -3.71 8.84 -12.69
N GLY A 131 -4.92 9.38 -12.54
CA GLY A 131 -6.12 8.61 -12.18
C GLY A 131 -6.24 8.21 -10.70
N VAL A 132 -5.23 8.45 -9.86
CA VAL A 132 -5.29 8.16 -8.41
C VAL A 132 -5.94 9.32 -7.68
N THR A 133 -7.14 9.10 -7.15
CA THR A 133 -7.94 10.11 -6.45
C THR A 133 -8.06 9.87 -4.94
N SER A 134 -7.67 8.69 -4.46
CA SER A 134 -7.62 8.41 -3.03
C SER A 134 -6.50 7.44 -2.66
N VAL A 135 -5.96 7.63 -1.45
CA VAL A 135 -4.90 6.80 -0.87
C VAL A 135 -5.24 6.39 0.56
N SER A 136 -4.66 5.29 1.00
CA SER A 136 -4.50 4.99 2.43
C SER A 136 -3.02 5.04 2.76
N VAL A 137 -2.67 5.61 3.90
CA VAL A 137 -1.28 5.86 4.29
C VAL A 137 -1.04 5.40 5.71
N VAL A 138 0.05 4.68 5.93
CA VAL A 138 0.57 4.34 7.26
C VAL A 138 1.91 5.02 7.46
N ALA A 139 2.14 5.55 8.66
CA ALA A 139 3.38 6.15 9.10
C ALA A 139 3.82 5.52 10.43
N VAL A 140 5.12 5.36 10.61
CA VAL A 140 5.76 4.89 11.84
C VAL A 140 6.82 5.90 12.22
N GLY A 141 6.74 6.47 13.42
CA GLY A 141 7.77 7.36 13.96
C GLY A 141 9.04 6.59 14.28
N ALA A 142 10.20 7.24 14.25
CA ALA A 142 11.45 6.59 14.62
C ALA A 142 11.53 6.32 16.13
N GLY A 143 12.24 5.27 16.53
CA GLY A 143 12.62 5.06 17.92
C GLY A 143 13.70 6.03 18.36
N SER A 144 13.73 6.34 19.65
CA SER A 144 14.84 7.10 20.26
C SER A 144 16.04 6.22 20.55
N VAL A 145 17.21 6.85 20.63
CA VAL A 145 18.45 6.22 21.09
C VAL A 145 18.83 6.83 22.43
N PRO A 146 19.08 6.04 23.49
CA PRO A 146 19.62 6.52 24.75
C PRO A 146 20.88 7.35 24.56
N ARG A 147 21.11 8.36 25.39
CA ARG A 147 22.41 9.04 25.45
C ARG A 147 23.41 8.18 26.24
N ASP A 148 24.62 8.03 25.70
CA ASP A 148 25.75 7.39 26.38
C ASP A 148 26.44 8.40 27.31
N TRP A 149 25.92 8.60 28.52
CA TRP A 149 26.57 9.44 29.53
C TRP A 149 27.45 8.59 30.46
N GLY A 150 28.76 8.48 30.19
CA GLY A 150 29.75 8.06 31.18
C GLY A 150 29.36 6.84 32.06
N CYS A 151 29.56 6.96 33.38
CA CYS A 151 29.28 5.94 34.40
C CYS A 151 27.88 6.01 35.04
N GLU A 152 26.98 6.87 34.54
CA GLU A 152 25.61 7.01 35.04
C GLU A 152 24.66 6.01 34.36
N GLY A 153 23.61 5.58 35.06
CA GLY A 153 22.70 4.52 34.60
C GLY A 153 22.04 4.85 33.25
N ARG A 154 22.00 3.88 32.33
CA ARG A 154 21.56 4.09 30.94
C ARG A 154 20.15 3.55 30.75
N ALA A 155 19.16 4.44 30.65
CA ALA A 155 17.77 4.04 30.43
C ALA A 155 17.48 3.78 28.95
N GLY A 156 16.67 2.77 28.63
CA GLY A 156 16.27 2.44 27.26
C GLY A 156 15.45 3.54 26.59
N GLY A 157 15.54 3.63 25.26
CA GLY A 157 14.78 4.59 24.47
C GLY A 157 13.29 4.23 24.37
N GLY A 158 12.43 5.22 24.20
CA GLY A 158 11.04 4.99 23.80
C GLY A 158 10.93 4.59 22.33
N GLY A 159 9.94 3.74 22.02
CA GLY A 159 9.59 3.39 20.65
C GLY A 159 8.75 4.48 19.97
N GLY A 160 8.72 4.52 18.65
CA GLY A 160 7.88 5.42 17.86
C GLY A 160 6.42 4.95 17.79
N ALA A 161 5.51 5.89 17.53
CA ALA A 161 4.11 5.60 17.27
C ALA A 161 3.91 4.96 15.89
N LEU A 162 2.75 4.32 15.70
CA LEU A 162 2.21 4.03 14.37
C LEU A 162 0.91 4.80 14.22
N ALA A 163 0.73 5.46 13.08
CA ALA A 163 -0.50 6.13 12.70
C ALA A 163 -0.86 5.78 11.25
N TYR A 164 -2.14 5.73 10.93
CA TYR A 164 -2.63 5.58 9.57
C TYR A 164 -3.88 6.41 9.31
N ILE A 165 -4.12 6.69 8.04
CA ILE A 165 -5.35 7.28 7.51
C ILE A 165 -5.81 6.46 6.31
N ASN A 166 -7.11 6.34 6.12
CA ASN A 166 -7.70 5.59 5.02
C ASN A 166 -8.56 6.48 4.15
N ASN A 167 -8.65 6.14 2.86
CA ASN A 167 -9.47 6.84 1.88
C ASN A 167 -9.28 8.38 1.91
N TYR A 168 -8.04 8.82 2.07
CA TYR A 168 -7.69 10.24 2.00
C TYR A 168 -7.70 10.69 0.54
N SER A 169 -8.45 11.76 0.26
CA SER A 169 -8.58 12.31 -1.08
C SER A 169 -7.29 12.98 -1.53
N VAL A 170 -6.82 12.63 -2.73
CA VAL A 170 -5.69 13.26 -3.40
C VAL A 170 -6.10 13.69 -4.80
N THR A 171 -5.41 14.69 -5.33
CA THR A 171 -5.59 15.16 -6.70
C THR A 171 -4.53 14.46 -7.56
N PRO A 172 -4.92 13.80 -8.67
CA PRO A 172 -3.96 13.22 -9.59
C PRO A 172 -2.92 14.25 -10.03
N THR A 173 -1.67 13.80 -10.23
CA THR A 173 -0.49 14.58 -10.62
C THR A 173 -0.03 15.67 -9.64
N ASN A 174 -0.75 15.91 -8.54
CA ASN A 174 -0.27 16.80 -7.49
C ASN A 174 0.83 16.15 -6.65
N SER A 175 1.68 17.01 -6.10
CA SER A 175 2.79 16.64 -5.22
C SER A 175 2.40 16.81 -3.75
N TYR A 176 2.81 15.85 -2.92
CA TYR A 176 2.53 15.79 -1.49
C TYR A 176 3.82 15.52 -0.71
N ASN A 177 4.04 16.28 0.35
CA ASN A 177 5.22 16.13 1.20
C ASN A 177 5.15 14.82 2.02
N VAL A 178 6.26 14.13 2.14
CA VAL A 178 6.40 12.92 2.97
C VAL A 178 7.66 13.06 3.81
N ILE A 179 7.55 12.88 5.11
CA ILE A 179 8.69 12.91 6.03
C ILE A 179 8.80 11.54 6.68
N VAL A 180 10.01 10.99 6.67
CA VAL A 180 10.36 9.79 7.43
C VAL A 180 11.30 10.19 8.55
N GLY A 181 10.89 9.91 9.78
CA GLY A 181 11.67 10.19 10.97
C GLY A 181 12.99 9.41 11.01
N GLY A 182 14.06 10.06 11.45
CA GLY A 182 15.35 9.41 11.73
C GLY A 182 15.51 9.03 13.19
N CYS A 183 16.27 7.98 13.46
CA CYS A 183 16.75 7.64 14.80
C CYS A 183 18.04 8.45 15.08
N ASN A 184 17.89 9.67 15.60
CA ASN A 184 19.04 10.48 16.04
C ASN A 184 19.40 10.15 17.50
N TYR A 185 20.64 10.45 17.90
CA TYR A 185 21.01 10.44 19.32
C TYR A 185 20.04 11.32 20.12
N GLY A 186 19.36 10.72 21.10
CA GLY A 186 18.22 11.35 21.76
C GLY A 186 16.91 11.03 21.06
N ASN A 187 16.18 12.06 20.63
CA ASN A 187 14.80 11.92 20.18
C ASN A 187 14.70 11.33 18.77
N GLY A 188 13.84 10.32 18.62
CA GLY A 188 13.38 9.85 17.32
C GLY A 188 12.55 10.92 16.61
N GLY A 189 12.77 11.04 15.30
CA GLY A 189 12.01 11.91 14.42
C GLY A 189 10.60 11.37 14.15
N ASP A 190 9.70 12.30 13.87
CA ASP A 190 8.32 11.99 13.51
C ASP A 190 8.24 11.63 12.02
N SER A 191 7.29 10.77 11.65
CA SER A 191 6.98 10.46 10.26
C SER A 191 5.60 11.00 9.90
N THR A 192 5.51 11.72 8.78
CA THR A 192 4.30 12.45 8.39
C THR A 192 3.96 12.30 6.92
N PHE A 193 2.68 12.43 6.60
CA PHE A 193 2.19 12.58 5.22
C PHE A 193 1.43 13.89 5.09
N ILE A 194 1.79 14.71 4.09
CA ILE A 194 1.32 16.08 3.81
C ILE A 194 1.69 17.08 4.90
N SER A 195 1.20 16.86 6.11
CA SER A 195 1.47 17.71 7.28
C SER A 195 1.19 16.94 8.57
N THR A 196 1.61 17.53 9.69
CA THR A 196 1.35 16.99 11.03
C THR A 196 -0.13 16.94 11.40
N ALA A 197 -0.99 17.70 10.71
CA ALA A 197 -2.43 17.72 10.92
C ALA A 197 -3.18 16.64 10.11
N VAL A 198 -2.54 16.07 9.08
CA VAL A 198 -3.14 15.04 8.21
C VAL A 198 -2.81 13.64 8.71
N LEU A 199 -1.51 13.35 8.85
CA LEU A 199 -1.03 12.08 9.41
C LEU A 199 0.32 12.31 10.05
N SER A 200 0.46 11.94 11.32
CA SER A 200 1.70 12.11 12.05
C SER A 200 1.87 11.05 13.13
N ALA A 201 2.87 10.20 12.90
CA ALA A 201 3.36 9.23 13.86
C ALA A 201 4.60 9.81 14.55
N GLY A 202 4.45 10.19 15.83
CA GLY A 202 5.53 10.77 16.60
C GLY A 202 6.65 9.77 16.86
N GLY A 203 7.89 10.24 16.81
CA GLY A 203 9.05 9.44 17.21
C GLY A 203 9.13 9.28 18.73
N GLY A 204 9.74 8.18 19.18
CA GLY A 204 10.04 7.97 20.58
C GLY A 204 11.02 9.03 21.08
N LYS A 205 10.95 9.36 22.38
CA LYS A 205 11.79 10.40 22.99
C LYS A 205 12.64 9.80 24.11
N ILE A 206 13.79 10.41 24.39
CA ILE A 206 14.52 10.11 25.63
C ILE A 206 13.89 10.84 26.82
N SER A 207 14.13 10.34 28.03
CA SER A 207 13.94 11.15 29.22
C SER A 207 15.22 11.93 29.53
N TYR A 208 15.06 13.20 29.91
CA TYR A 208 16.15 14.02 30.43
C TYR A 208 16.28 13.92 31.96
N THR A 209 15.29 13.31 32.62
CA THR A 209 15.42 12.98 34.04
C THR A 209 16.27 11.72 34.21
N PRO A 210 17.31 11.75 35.05
CA PRO A 210 18.15 10.60 35.30
C PRO A 210 17.33 9.37 35.68
N TYR A 211 17.73 8.20 35.19
CA TYR A 211 17.14 6.89 35.48
C TYR A 211 15.72 6.64 34.96
N LEU A 212 15.04 7.65 34.39
CA LEU A 212 13.72 7.48 33.79
C LEU A 212 13.84 6.97 32.35
N GLY A 213 13.00 5.99 32.02
CA GLY A 213 12.92 5.44 30.67
C GLY A 213 12.43 6.46 29.65
N GLY A 214 12.80 6.26 28.38
CA GLY A 214 12.31 7.08 27.29
C GLY A 214 10.78 7.04 27.16
N ILE A 215 10.21 8.06 26.53
CA ILE A 215 8.77 8.19 26.33
C ILE A 215 8.42 7.64 24.94
N GLY A 216 7.39 6.80 24.87
CA GLY A 216 6.86 6.34 23.59
C GLY A 216 6.33 7.49 22.73
N GLY A 217 6.54 7.41 21.42
CA GLY A 217 6.00 8.37 20.48
C GLY A 217 4.47 8.38 20.53
N LEU A 218 3.87 9.55 20.28
CA LEU A 218 2.42 9.74 20.28
C LEU A 218 1.87 9.87 18.85
N VAL A 219 0.63 9.46 18.65
CA VAL A 219 -0.11 9.77 17.42
C VAL A 219 -0.62 11.20 17.51
N VAL A 220 -0.11 12.07 16.64
CA VAL A 220 -0.49 13.50 16.59
C VAL A 220 -1.67 13.71 15.64
N ALA A 221 -1.74 12.94 14.55
CA ALA A 221 -2.87 12.92 13.63
C ALA A 221 -3.02 11.55 12.96
N GLY A 222 -4.25 11.19 12.62
CA GLY A 222 -4.64 9.87 12.10
C GLY A 222 -5.14 8.92 13.19
N THR A 223 -5.36 7.66 12.82
CA THR A 223 -5.72 6.59 13.74
C THR A 223 -4.50 5.71 14.01
N GLY A 224 -4.26 5.37 15.27
CA GLY A 224 -3.14 4.48 15.62
C GLY A 224 -2.81 4.55 17.10
N TYR A 225 -1.63 4.07 17.45
CA TYR A 225 -1.25 3.83 18.84
C TYR A 225 0.19 4.24 19.12
N SER A 226 0.43 4.61 20.39
CA SER A 226 1.72 5.07 20.86
C SER A 226 2.77 3.95 20.89
N GLY A 227 4.03 4.35 20.80
CA GLY A 227 5.14 3.46 21.15
C GLY A 227 5.16 3.13 22.65
N GLY A 228 5.90 2.09 23.00
CA GLY A 228 6.19 1.73 24.39
C GLY A 228 7.25 2.65 24.98
N LYS A 229 7.21 2.78 26.31
CA LYS A 229 8.22 3.50 27.09
C LYS A 229 9.49 2.67 27.23
N GLY A 230 10.62 3.32 27.45
CA GLY A 230 11.82 2.66 27.96
C GLY A 230 11.64 2.25 29.42
N GLY A 231 12.45 1.30 29.87
CA GLY A 231 12.43 0.82 31.26
C GLY A 231 13.11 1.80 32.23
N PHE A 232 12.68 1.75 33.49
CA PHE A 232 13.23 2.56 34.59
C PHE A 232 14.47 1.89 35.21
N VAL A 233 15.47 2.70 35.61
CA VAL A 233 16.76 2.22 36.15
C VAL A 233 16.87 2.41 37.68
N GLY A 234 15.94 3.10 38.34
CA GLY A 234 15.85 3.07 39.82
C GLY A 234 16.95 3.75 40.61
N GLY A 235 17.76 4.63 39.99
CA GLY A 235 18.86 5.32 40.68
C GLY A 235 20.15 4.51 40.81
N ALA A 236 20.20 3.30 40.26
CA ALA A 236 21.39 2.45 40.31
C ALA A 236 22.40 2.87 39.22
N GLN A 237 23.60 3.27 39.65
CA GLN A 237 24.74 3.53 38.76
C GLN A 237 25.15 2.23 38.05
N SER A 238 25.62 2.31 36.80
CA SER A 238 26.04 1.17 35.94
C SER A 238 24.97 0.14 35.52
N VAL A 239 23.68 0.41 35.79
CA VAL A 239 22.57 -0.46 35.39
C VAL A 239 21.93 0.02 34.09
N GLN A 240 21.42 -0.93 33.31
CA GLN A 240 20.80 -0.70 32.01
C GLN A 240 19.38 -1.26 31.98
N SER A 241 18.44 -0.58 31.30
CA SER A 241 17.05 -1.02 31.15
C SER A 241 16.70 -1.37 29.70
N GLY A 242 15.59 -2.08 29.51
CA GLY A 242 15.07 -2.40 28.19
C GLY A 242 14.44 -1.19 27.50
N ALA A 243 14.41 -1.18 26.17
CA ALA A 243 13.78 -0.13 25.38
C ALA A 243 12.34 -0.45 24.99
N GLY A 244 11.53 0.57 24.69
CA GLY A 244 10.14 0.41 24.29
C GLY A 244 9.96 -0.04 22.84
N GLY A 245 8.97 -0.89 22.58
CA GLY A 245 8.58 -1.34 21.24
C GLY A 245 7.82 -0.27 20.45
N ALA A 246 7.79 -0.41 19.13
CA ALA A 246 6.99 0.47 18.26
C ALA A 246 5.49 0.27 18.47
N GLY A 247 4.69 1.33 18.26
CA GLY A 247 3.23 1.27 18.27
C GLY A 247 2.68 0.35 17.16
N GLY A 248 1.48 -0.20 17.39
CA GLY A 248 0.80 -1.10 16.48
C GLY A 248 -0.41 -0.47 15.80
N TYR A 249 -1.09 -1.28 15.00
CA TYR A 249 -2.28 -0.87 14.27
C TYR A 249 -3.53 -0.75 15.15
N SER A 250 -3.66 -1.63 16.15
CA SER A 250 -4.79 -1.65 17.10
C SER A 250 -4.37 -1.69 18.57
N GLY A 251 -3.09 -1.43 18.86
CA GLY A 251 -2.57 -1.48 20.22
C GLY A 251 -1.20 -0.83 20.37
N ALA A 252 -0.85 -0.50 21.62
CA ALA A 252 0.40 0.16 21.94
C ALA A 252 1.61 -0.79 21.87
N GLY A 253 2.80 -0.19 21.69
CA GLY A 253 4.08 -0.86 21.82
C GLY A 253 4.33 -1.35 23.24
N GLY A 254 5.05 -2.46 23.37
CA GLY A 254 5.42 -3.03 24.66
C GLY A 254 6.44 -2.15 25.39
N ASP A 255 6.24 -1.92 26.67
CA ASP A 255 7.18 -1.20 27.51
C ASP A 255 8.46 -2.01 27.75
N GLY A 256 9.59 -1.30 27.75
CA GLY A 256 10.89 -1.83 28.12
C GLY A 256 10.96 -2.18 29.61
N ALA A 257 11.65 -3.26 29.94
CA ALA A 257 11.71 -3.76 31.29
C ALA A 257 12.61 -2.90 32.21
N PRO A 258 12.24 -2.76 33.50
CA PRO A 258 13.20 -2.38 34.52
C PRO A 258 14.25 -3.49 34.74
N LEU A 259 15.23 -3.23 35.60
CA LEU A 259 16.26 -4.21 35.97
C LEU A 259 15.64 -5.54 36.42
N GLY A 260 16.19 -6.66 35.94
CA GLY A 260 15.84 -8.02 36.39
C GLY A 260 14.51 -8.54 35.86
N SER A 261 13.87 -7.84 34.92
CA SER A 261 12.52 -8.15 34.45
C SER A 261 12.46 -8.42 32.94
N ASN A 262 11.42 -9.13 32.51
CA ASN A 262 11.08 -9.30 31.10
C ASN A 262 10.46 -8.01 30.52
N GLY A 263 10.66 -7.78 29.23
CA GLY A 263 9.96 -6.71 28.51
C GLY A 263 8.49 -7.06 28.33
N ALA A 264 7.63 -6.05 28.21
CA ALA A 264 6.22 -6.28 27.91
C ALA A 264 6.04 -6.62 26.42
N SER A 265 5.10 -7.50 26.10
CA SER A 265 4.69 -7.73 24.72
C SER A 265 3.90 -6.52 24.19
N GLY A 266 4.01 -6.28 22.88
CA GLY A 266 3.15 -5.33 22.19
C GLY A 266 1.71 -5.83 22.07
N SER A 267 0.81 -4.95 21.65
CA SER A 267 -0.60 -5.28 21.39
C SER A 267 -1.03 -4.79 20.01
N GLY A 268 -2.05 -5.42 19.41
CA GLY A 268 -2.60 -4.99 18.12
C GLY A 268 -1.57 -4.93 16.97
N GLY A 269 -0.61 -5.87 16.96
CA GLY A 269 0.45 -5.92 15.96
C GLY A 269 1.66 -5.04 16.25
N ALA A 270 1.73 -4.40 17.42
CA ALA A 270 2.85 -3.59 17.88
C ALA A 270 4.10 -4.42 18.20
N GLY A 271 5.26 -3.78 18.30
CA GLY A 271 6.52 -4.42 18.73
C GLY A 271 6.58 -4.62 20.24
N GLY A 272 7.30 -5.66 20.69
CA GLY A 272 7.55 -5.92 22.11
C GLY A 272 8.65 -5.01 22.69
N GLY A 273 8.63 -4.76 23.99
CA GLY A 273 9.69 -4.08 24.71
C GLY A 273 10.89 -4.99 24.96
N GLY A 274 12.09 -4.41 25.06
CA GLY A 274 13.29 -5.12 25.44
C GLY A 274 13.32 -5.46 26.94
N SER A 275 14.07 -6.49 27.32
CA SER A 275 14.39 -6.82 28.70
C SER A 275 15.80 -6.36 29.08
N THR A 276 16.19 -6.61 30.33
CA THR A 276 17.59 -6.50 30.76
C THR A 276 18.28 -7.85 30.66
N HIS A 277 19.60 -7.86 30.52
CA HIS A 277 20.39 -9.09 30.51
C HIS A 277 21.54 -9.02 31.50
N SER A 278 21.70 -10.06 32.32
CA SER A 278 22.95 -10.38 33.02
C SER A 278 23.78 -11.29 32.13
N ALA A 279 24.93 -10.83 31.62
CA ALA A 279 25.85 -11.75 30.97
C ALA A 279 26.34 -12.80 31.99
N CYS A 280 26.05 -14.08 31.74
CA CYS A 280 26.71 -15.17 32.43
C CYS A 280 27.95 -15.54 31.60
N PRO A 281 29.18 -15.55 32.15
CA PRO A 281 29.57 -15.37 33.56
C PRO A 281 30.06 -13.95 33.93
N TYR A 282 29.94 -12.95 33.04
CA TYR A 282 30.49 -11.60 33.26
C TYR A 282 29.41 -10.54 33.55
N PRO A 283 29.56 -9.69 34.58
CA PRO A 283 28.51 -8.76 35.07
C PRO A 283 28.21 -7.55 34.15
N ALA A 284 28.41 -7.66 32.84
CA ALA A 284 28.02 -6.62 31.90
C ALA A 284 26.48 -6.67 31.69
N TRP A 285 25.79 -5.72 32.32
CA TRP A 285 24.37 -5.51 32.16
C TRP A 285 24.13 -4.85 30.80
N TYR A 286 23.36 -5.49 29.92
CA TYR A 286 22.98 -4.92 28.61
C TYR A 286 21.47 -4.70 28.51
N GLY A 287 21.07 -3.51 28.06
CA GLY A 287 19.67 -3.22 27.75
C GLY A 287 19.26 -3.81 26.40
N GLY A 288 18.20 -4.60 26.38
CA GLY A 288 17.57 -5.08 25.16
C GLY A 288 16.85 -3.97 24.41
N SER A 289 16.86 -4.03 23.08
CA SER A 289 16.15 -3.06 22.25
C SER A 289 14.67 -3.40 22.11
N GLY A 290 13.86 -2.41 21.74
CA GLY A 290 12.45 -2.61 21.42
C GLY A 290 12.27 -3.20 20.03
N GLY A 291 11.24 -4.03 19.87
CA GLY A 291 10.80 -4.57 18.59
C GLY A 291 10.16 -3.51 17.71
N GLY A 292 10.37 -3.61 16.40
CA GLY A 292 9.71 -2.75 15.41
C GLY A 292 8.29 -3.20 15.07
N VAL A 293 7.69 -2.54 14.08
CA VAL A 293 6.38 -2.89 13.51
C VAL A 293 6.44 -2.93 11.99
N GLY A 294 5.70 -3.84 11.34
CA GLY A 294 5.55 -3.87 9.88
C GLY A 294 4.59 -2.80 9.34
N ILE A 295 4.72 -2.49 8.04
CA ILE A 295 3.91 -1.46 7.33
C ILE A 295 2.91 -2.06 6.32
N LEU A 296 2.73 -3.39 6.34
CA LEU A 296 1.88 -4.12 5.39
C LEU A 296 0.44 -4.35 5.89
N GLY A 297 0.12 -3.87 7.09
CA GLY A 297 -1.12 -4.22 7.76
C GLY A 297 -0.85 -4.85 9.12
N GLN A 298 -1.90 -4.96 9.93
CA GLN A 298 -1.79 -5.60 11.23
C GLN A 298 -1.39 -7.07 11.06
N GLY A 299 -0.56 -7.56 11.95
CA GLY A 299 -0.31 -8.99 12.10
C GLY A 299 -0.18 -9.35 13.58
N SER A 300 0.57 -10.41 13.87
CA SER A 300 0.87 -10.81 15.24
C SER A 300 1.58 -9.71 16.01
N SER A 301 1.26 -9.57 17.30
CA SER A 301 2.01 -8.69 18.18
C SER A 301 3.40 -9.26 18.47
N GLY A 302 4.37 -8.38 18.65
CA GLY A 302 5.72 -8.72 19.05
C GLY A 302 5.78 -9.10 20.54
N ALA A 303 6.42 -10.24 20.83
CA ALA A 303 6.70 -10.64 22.21
C ALA A 303 7.76 -9.74 22.86
N GLY A 304 7.64 -9.53 24.17
CA GLY A 304 8.68 -8.85 24.94
C GLY A 304 9.96 -9.67 25.05
N GLY A 305 11.10 -9.00 25.26
CA GLY A 305 12.38 -9.65 25.53
C GLY A 305 12.37 -10.43 26.84
N THR A 306 13.18 -11.48 26.93
CA THR A 306 13.28 -12.33 28.12
C THR A 306 14.58 -12.06 28.88
N PHE A 307 14.49 -12.04 30.22
CA PHE A 307 15.63 -11.87 31.12
C PHE A 307 16.44 -13.18 31.27
N GLN A 308 15.77 -14.33 31.21
CA GLN A 308 16.39 -15.65 31.49
C GLN A 308 17.23 -16.20 30.33
N CYS A 309 18.18 -17.08 30.66
CA CYS A 309 19.02 -17.76 29.68
C CYS A 309 18.28 -18.93 28.98
N PRO A 310 18.49 -19.15 27.66
CA PRO A 310 19.37 -18.39 26.77
C PRO A 310 18.81 -16.99 26.45
N ALA A 311 19.72 -16.00 26.41
CA ALA A 311 19.36 -14.59 26.38
C ALA A 311 18.65 -14.19 25.08
N ASN A 312 17.39 -13.74 25.19
CA ASN A 312 16.64 -13.15 24.10
C ASN A 312 16.11 -11.77 24.52
N ARG A 313 17.05 -10.87 24.81
CA ARG A 313 16.75 -9.59 25.46
C ARG A 313 16.01 -8.58 24.58
N ASP A 314 16.11 -8.72 23.27
CA ASP A 314 15.49 -7.80 22.34
C ASP A 314 14.01 -8.16 22.16
N GLY A 315 13.15 -7.15 22.29
CA GLY A 315 11.75 -7.26 21.95
C GLY A 315 11.57 -7.68 20.50
N LYS A 316 10.56 -8.52 20.25
CA LYS A 316 10.29 -9.04 18.91
C LYS A 316 9.45 -8.05 18.10
N PRO A 317 9.67 -7.99 16.77
CA PRO A 317 8.83 -7.18 15.91
C PRO A 317 7.39 -7.69 15.89
N GLY A 318 6.46 -6.76 15.73
CA GLY A 318 5.05 -7.04 15.44
C GLY A 318 4.71 -6.86 13.95
N SER A 319 3.55 -7.36 13.55
CA SER A 319 2.97 -7.24 12.21
C SER A 319 3.89 -7.71 11.08
N GLY A 320 4.56 -8.86 11.29
CA GLY A 320 5.46 -9.45 10.30
C GLY A 320 6.75 -8.66 10.05
N GLY A 321 7.09 -7.70 10.92
CA GLY A 321 8.38 -7.00 10.86
C GLY A 321 9.57 -7.94 11.10
N CYS A 322 10.75 -7.53 10.63
CA CYS A 322 12.02 -8.22 10.92
C CYS A 322 12.92 -7.33 11.80
N GLY A 323 13.31 -7.83 12.98
CA GLY A 323 14.17 -7.10 13.90
C GLY A 323 13.60 -5.75 14.38
N ARG A 324 14.37 -4.67 14.21
CA ARG A 324 14.06 -3.31 14.70
C ARG A 324 13.44 -2.40 13.62
N THR A 325 12.98 -2.98 12.50
CA THR A 325 12.81 -2.28 11.21
C THR A 325 12.24 -0.88 11.29
N TYR A 326 11.08 -0.71 11.93
CA TYR A 326 10.48 0.62 12.08
C TYR A 326 10.06 0.91 13.51
N GLY A 327 10.53 2.02 14.05
CA GLY A 327 10.08 2.60 15.32
C GLY A 327 10.52 1.90 16.62
N GLY A 328 11.30 0.83 16.59
CA GLY A 328 11.77 0.19 17.84
C GLY A 328 12.74 1.08 18.63
N GLY A 329 12.60 1.18 19.95
CA GLY A 329 13.54 1.95 20.79
C GLY A 329 14.94 1.31 20.86
N GLY A 330 15.98 2.13 20.92
CA GLY A 330 17.36 1.67 21.11
C GLY A 330 17.63 1.19 22.54
N GLY A 331 18.26 0.01 22.68
CA GLY A 331 18.70 -0.52 23.98
C GLY A 331 19.86 0.28 24.57
N ALA A 332 20.02 0.22 25.90
CA ALA A 332 21.12 0.84 26.60
C ALA A 332 22.44 0.04 26.47
N GLY A 333 23.59 0.74 26.43
CA GLY A 333 24.92 0.18 26.71
C GLY A 333 25.65 -0.59 25.61
N GLY A 334 25.39 -0.31 24.34
CA GLY A 334 26.16 -0.82 23.20
C GLY A 334 25.84 -0.05 21.91
N ASN A 335 26.34 -0.50 20.76
CA ASN A 335 26.02 0.06 19.43
C ASN A 335 24.55 -0.24 19.02
N PHE A 336 23.58 0.14 19.83
CA PHE A 336 22.18 -0.19 19.62
C PHE A 336 21.40 1.04 19.16
N SER A 337 21.35 1.23 17.85
CA SER A 337 20.48 2.21 17.21
C SER A 337 19.01 1.78 17.30
N GLY A 338 18.13 2.76 17.52
CA GLY A 338 16.68 2.58 17.39
C GLY A 338 16.28 2.35 15.93
N GLY A 339 15.05 1.89 15.72
CA GLY A 339 14.46 1.74 14.39
C GLY A 339 14.17 3.09 13.76
N VAL A 340 14.47 3.24 12.47
CA VAL A 340 14.07 4.40 11.67
C VAL A 340 12.54 4.48 11.56
N GLY A 341 12.01 5.61 11.12
CA GLY A 341 10.61 5.71 10.75
C GLY A 341 10.31 5.03 9.41
N ALA A 342 9.03 5.00 9.04
CA ALA A 342 8.61 4.65 7.69
C ALA A 342 7.29 5.34 7.32
N VAL A 343 7.05 5.50 6.03
CA VAL A 343 5.75 5.87 5.47
C VAL A 343 5.44 4.96 4.29
N ARG A 344 4.21 4.42 4.22
CA ARG A 344 3.73 3.66 3.06
C ARG A 344 2.38 4.16 2.62
N ILE A 345 2.28 4.44 1.31
CA ILE A 345 1.11 4.92 0.62
C ILE A 345 0.60 3.78 -0.28
N ILE A 346 -0.69 3.48 -0.20
CA ILE A 346 -1.35 2.48 -1.05
C ILE A 346 -2.57 3.11 -1.71
N TRP A 347 -2.82 2.75 -2.98
CA TRP A 347 -4.01 3.17 -3.72
C TRP A 347 -4.62 1.99 -4.48
N PRO A 348 -5.93 2.03 -4.76
CA PRO A 348 -6.88 3.08 -4.38
C PRO A 348 -7.30 2.99 -2.91
N GLY A 349 -7.39 4.13 -2.23
CA GLY A 349 -7.58 4.20 -0.77
C GLY A 349 -8.96 3.75 -0.27
N ASN A 350 -9.96 3.72 -1.15
CA ASN A 350 -11.32 3.30 -0.82
C ASN A 350 -11.48 1.77 -0.73
N THR A 351 -10.62 1.00 -1.38
CA THR A 351 -10.66 -0.48 -1.33
C THR A 351 -9.43 -1.09 -0.65
N ARG A 352 -8.34 -0.33 -0.53
CA ARG A 352 -7.13 -0.76 0.18
C ARG A 352 -6.91 0.12 1.40
N SER A 353 -7.05 -0.46 2.59
CA SER A 353 -7.05 0.28 3.86
C SER A 353 -6.38 -0.49 5.00
N PHE A 354 -5.87 0.25 5.98
CA PHE A 354 -5.35 -0.26 7.24
C PHE A 354 -6.50 -0.33 8.28
N PRO A 355 -6.50 -1.26 9.24
CA PRO A 355 -5.39 -2.12 9.65
C PRO A 355 -5.35 -3.49 8.95
N SER A 356 -6.04 -3.68 7.82
CA SER A 356 -6.16 -5.00 7.18
C SER A 356 -4.80 -5.69 6.99
N THR A 357 -4.72 -6.98 7.30
CA THR A 357 -3.47 -7.76 7.38
C THR A 357 -2.84 -8.07 6.01
N ASN A 358 -3.51 -7.69 4.92
CA ASN A 358 -3.15 -8.06 3.56
C ASN A 358 -3.24 -6.87 2.59
N THR A 359 -2.59 -5.76 2.93
CA THR A 359 -2.39 -4.66 1.96
C THR A 359 -1.18 -4.90 1.05
N GLY A 360 -0.67 -6.14 0.96
CA GLY A 360 0.56 -6.51 0.26
C GLY A 360 0.60 -6.13 -1.23
N ASN A 361 1.79 -6.25 -1.81
CA ASN A 361 2.08 -5.80 -3.18
C ASN A 361 1.24 -6.58 -4.19
N LEU A 362 0.47 -5.86 -5.00
CA LEU A 362 -0.01 -6.33 -6.31
C LEU A 362 1.07 -6.01 -7.35
#